data_AF-A0A9D6NB66-F1
#
_entry.id   AF-A0A9D6NB66-F1
#
_cell.length_a   1.000
_cell.length_b   1.000
_cell.length_c   1.000
_cell.angle_alpha   90.00
_cell.angle_beta   90.00
_cell.angle_gamma   90.00
#
_symmetry.space_group_name_H-M   'P 1'
#
loop_
_entity.id
_entity.type
_entity.pdbx_description
1 polymer ?
#
loop_
_entity_poly.entity_id
_entity_poly.type
_entity_poly.pdbx_seq_one_letter_code
_entity_poly.pdbx_strand_id
1 'polypeptide(L)'
;MAVTSPIPLAGAVMAIAPAVLMALAVSGRLAMIVLVIFVAYQLFEAQVIAPRVLGQALELSPLIVLVAVLVGGKLLGIPGVILALPVAAAIPVVIRFVAEWRERGEHSGEPMPLP
;
A
#
# COMPACT_ATOMS: atom_id res chain seq x y z
N MET A 1 -16.01 -4.54 19.48
CA MET A 1 -16.21 -4.43 18.02
C MET A 1 -15.14 -3.53 17.40
N ALA A 2 -13.91 -4.03 17.32
CA ALA A 2 -12.80 -3.33 16.66
C ALA A 2 -12.38 -4.11 15.39
N VAL A 3 -13.38 -4.46 14.56
CA VAL A 3 -13.24 -5.35 13.39
C VAL A 3 -13.36 -4.58 12.06
N THR A 4 -13.38 -3.24 12.11
CA THR A 4 -13.71 -2.39 10.96
C THR A 4 -12.56 -1.46 10.59
N SER A 5 -11.36 -2.02 10.44
CA SER A 5 -10.43 -1.48 9.45
C SER A 5 -10.65 -2.26 8.16
N PRO A 6 -11.20 -1.64 7.09
CA PRO A 6 -11.46 -2.31 5.81
C PRO A 6 -10.16 -2.45 5.01
N ILE A 7 -9.13 -3.01 5.63
CA ILE A 7 -7.97 -3.56 4.93
C ILE A 7 -8.12 -5.09 5.05
N PRO A 8 -8.95 -5.72 4.20
CA PRO A 8 -9.18 -7.17 4.21
C PRO A 8 -7.93 -8.01 3.92
N LEU A 9 -6.78 -7.38 3.62
CA LEU A 9 -5.49 -8.04 3.37
C LEU A 9 -4.98 -8.87 4.57
N ALA A 10 -5.29 -8.45 5.81
CA ALA A 10 -4.85 -9.17 7.01
C ALA A 10 -5.76 -10.37 7.37
N GLY A 11 -7.02 -10.33 6.94
CA GLY A 11 -8.03 -11.35 7.30
C GLY A 11 -7.79 -12.70 6.65
N ALA A 12 -7.32 -12.73 5.40
CA ALA A 12 -6.97 -13.97 4.71
C ALA A 12 -5.72 -14.63 5.31
N VAL A 13 -4.70 -13.84 5.64
CA VAL A 13 -3.44 -14.34 6.25
C VAL A 13 -3.69 -14.98 7.62
N MET A 14 -4.55 -14.39 8.46
CA MET A 14 -4.87 -14.94 9.78
C MET A 14 -5.67 -16.25 9.71
N ALA A 15 -6.46 -16.46 8.67
CA ALA A 15 -7.25 -17.69 8.49
C ALA A 15 -6.41 -18.89 8.01
N ILE A 16 -5.27 -18.64 7.34
CA ILE A 16 -4.51 -19.71 6.68
C ILE A 16 -3.47 -20.37 7.61
N ALA A 17 -2.99 -19.65 8.63
CA ALA A 17 -2.10 -20.22 9.65
C ALA A 17 -2.67 -21.49 10.33
N PRO A 18 -3.92 -21.51 10.85
CA PRO A 18 -4.49 -22.74 11.41
C PRO A 18 -4.76 -23.82 10.34
N ALA A 19 -4.99 -23.45 9.08
CA ALA A 19 -5.21 -24.40 7.99
C ALA A 19 -3.93 -25.19 7.65
N VAL A 20 -2.77 -24.54 7.63
CA VAL A 20 -1.46 -25.20 7.42
C VAL A 20 -1.13 -26.12 8.61
N LEU A 21 -1.40 -25.68 9.83
CA LEU A 21 -1.19 -26.50 11.04
C LEU A 21 -2.09 -27.74 11.08
N MET A 22 -3.37 -27.61 10.70
CA MET A 22 -4.28 -28.75 10.54
C MET A 22 -3.80 -29.71 9.45
N ALA A 23 -3.34 -29.19 8.31
CA ALA A 23 -2.85 -30.03 7.21
C ALA A 23 -1.61 -30.84 7.60
N LEU A 24 -0.70 -30.27 8.39
CA LEU A 24 0.44 -30.95 9.02
C LEU A 24 0.00 -32.09 9.94
N ALA A 25 -1.06 -31.88 10.73
CA ALA A 25 -1.60 -32.89 11.63
C ALA A 25 -2.23 -34.08 10.90
N VAL A 26 -2.68 -33.90 9.66
CA VAL A 26 -3.28 -34.98 8.85
C VAL A 26 -2.21 -35.76 8.07
N SER A 27 -1.35 -35.08 7.29
CA SER A 27 -0.23 -35.73 6.60
C SER A 27 0.76 -34.71 6.02
N GLY A 28 2.05 -35.08 5.95
CA GLY A 28 3.09 -34.23 5.35
C GLY A 28 2.85 -33.91 3.86
N ARG A 29 2.19 -34.81 3.12
CA ARG A 29 1.83 -34.57 1.71
C ARG A 29 0.73 -33.51 1.57
N LEU A 30 -0.29 -33.58 2.42
CA LEU A 30 -1.37 -32.58 2.44
C LEU A 30 -0.83 -31.21 2.88
N ALA A 31 0.03 -31.17 3.91
CA ALA A 31 0.70 -29.95 4.34
C ALA A 31 1.48 -29.26 3.21
N MET A 32 2.22 -30.04 2.41
CA MET A 32 2.97 -29.52 1.26
C MET A 32 2.05 -28.85 0.24
N ILE A 33 0.92 -29.49 -0.09
CA ILE A 33 -0.05 -28.98 -1.07
C ILE A 33 -0.68 -27.69 -0.56
N VAL A 34 -1.12 -27.67 0.71
CA VAL A 34 -1.73 -26.49 1.34
C VAL A 34 -0.74 -25.34 1.41
N LEU A 35 0.53 -25.61 1.76
CA LEU A 35 1.58 -24.61 1.80
C LEU A 35 1.84 -23.99 0.43
N VAL A 36 1.92 -24.79 -0.64
CA VAL A 36 2.15 -24.29 -2.00
C VAL A 36 1.00 -23.40 -2.47
N ILE A 37 -0.25 -23.84 -2.25
CA ILE A 37 -1.43 -23.05 -2.59
C ILE A 37 -1.44 -21.73 -1.80
N PHE A 38 -1.08 -21.78 -0.51
CA PHE A 38 -0.99 -20.60 0.33
C PHE A 38 0.06 -19.61 -0.17
N VAL A 39 1.27 -20.07 -0.45
CA VAL A 39 2.34 -19.21 -0.98
C VAL A 39 1.93 -18.59 -2.31
N ALA A 40 1.35 -19.38 -3.21
CA ALA A 40 0.86 -18.88 -4.50
C ALA A 40 -0.22 -17.79 -4.32
N TYR A 41 -1.16 -18.00 -3.40
CA TYR A 41 -2.17 -17.01 -3.05
C TYR A 41 -1.55 -15.74 -2.47
N GLN A 42 -0.60 -15.85 -1.54
CA GLN A 42 0.08 -14.67 -0.97
C GLN A 42 0.88 -13.89 -2.00
N LEU A 43 1.56 -14.57 -2.93
CA LEU A 43 2.25 -13.89 -4.02
C LEU A 43 1.27 -13.15 -4.91
N PHE A 44 0.15 -13.78 -5.27
CA PHE A 44 -0.89 -13.15 -6.07
C PHE A 44 -1.48 -11.92 -5.36
N GLU A 45 -1.81 -12.06 -4.08
CA GLU A 45 -2.35 -10.96 -3.29
C GLU A 45 -1.34 -9.80 -3.17
N ALA A 46 -0.09 -10.09 -2.82
CA ALA A 46 0.95 -9.07 -2.66
C ALA A 46 1.31 -8.37 -3.97
N GLN A 47 1.32 -9.08 -5.10
CA GLN A 47 1.75 -8.54 -6.39
C GLN A 47 0.59 -7.93 -7.21
N VAL A 48 -0.65 -8.36 -6.97
CA VAL A 48 -1.78 -7.99 -7.83
C VAL A 48 -2.85 -7.24 -7.06
N ILE A 49 -3.28 -7.77 -5.91
CA ILE A 49 -4.38 -7.19 -5.13
C ILE A 49 -3.88 -5.96 -4.39
N ALA A 50 -2.76 -6.05 -3.68
CA ALA A 50 -2.19 -4.95 -2.92
C ALA A 50 -1.97 -3.68 -3.78
N PRO A 51 -1.29 -3.70 -4.94
CA PRO A 51 -1.09 -2.49 -5.74
C PRO A 51 -2.37 -1.96 -6.41
N ARG A 52 -3.37 -2.81 -6.65
CA ARG A 52 -4.67 -2.37 -7.21
C ARG A 52 -5.59 -1.78 -6.15
N VAL A 53 -5.61 -2.35 -4.95
CA VAL A 53 -6.44 -1.88 -3.82
C VAL A 53 -5.81 -0.66 -3.15
N LEU A 54 -4.48 -0.66 -2.96
CA LEU A 54 -3.75 0.55 -2.59
C LEU A 54 -3.59 1.52 -3.78
N GLY A 55 -4.15 1.17 -4.93
CA GLY A 55 -4.39 2.06 -6.06
C GLY A 55 -3.17 2.87 -6.44
N GLN A 56 -2.15 2.25 -7.04
CA GLN A 56 -1.04 2.99 -7.67
C GLN A 56 -0.43 4.04 -6.74
N ALA A 57 -0.38 3.76 -5.42
CA ALA A 57 -0.41 4.78 -4.37
C ALA A 57 0.57 5.93 -4.55
N LEU A 58 1.68 5.70 -5.23
CA LEU A 58 2.78 6.63 -5.27
C LEU A 58 3.50 6.37 -6.60
N GLU A 59 3.25 7.20 -7.63
CA GLU A 59 4.26 7.48 -8.68
C GLU A 59 5.48 8.21 -8.07
N LEU A 60 5.83 7.87 -6.84
CA LEU A 60 7.11 8.20 -6.28
C LEU A 60 8.11 7.41 -7.09
N SER A 61 8.81 8.14 -7.94
CA SER A 61 10.11 7.68 -8.41
C SER A 61 10.85 7.13 -7.18
N PRO A 62 11.28 5.85 -7.18
CA PRO A 62 12.07 5.26 -6.10
C PRO A 62 13.26 6.15 -5.70
N LEU A 63 13.71 6.99 -6.65
CA LEU A 63 14.67 8.06 -6.45
C LEU A 63 14.29 9.05 -5.33
N ILE A 64 13.03 9.49 -5.23
CA ILE A 64 12.58 10.44 -4.20
C ILE A 64 12.67 9.81 -2.81
N VAL A 65 12.25 8.55 -2.69
CA VAL A 65 12.34 7.80 -1.42
C VAL A 65 13.80 7.59 -1.05
N LEU A 66 14.65 7.22 -2.01
CA LEU A 66 16.09 7.07 -1.80
C LEU A 66 16.73 8.38 -1.34
N VAL A 67 16.45 9.49 -2.02
CA VAL A 67 16.98 10.82 -1.66
C VAL A 67 16.47 11.23 -0.27
N ALA A 68 15.19 11.03 0.03
CA ALA A 68 14.63 11.35 1.34
C ALA A 68 15.30 10.54 2.46
N VAL A 69 15.53 9.24 2.25
CA VAL A 69 16.21 8.37 3.23
C VAL A 69 17.67 8.78 3.42
N LEU A 70 18.38 9.10 2.35
CA LEU A 70 19.78 9.57 2.43
C LEU A 70 19.87 10.90 3.17
N VAL A 71 18.99 11.85 2.86
CA VAL A 71 18.95 13.16 3.51
C VAL A 71 18.53 13.03 4.97
N GLY A 72 17.45 12.30 5.25
CA GLY A 72 16.97 12.06 6.62
C GLY A 72 18.00 11.33 7.46
N GLY A 73 18.62 10.28 6.92
CA GLY A 73 19.70 9.54 7.56
C GLY A 73 20.92 10.39 7.86
N LYS A 74 21.30 11.30 6.96
CA LYS A 74 22.43 12.22 7.18
C LYS A 74 22.12 13.29 8.23
N LEU A 75 20.88 13.79 8.30
CA LEU A 75 20.49 14.89 9.20
C LEU A 75 20.21 14.41 10.63
N LEU A 76 19.51 13.29 10.78
CA LEU A 76 18.97 12.84 12.07
C LEU A 76 19.35 11.39 12.40
N GLY A 77 20.13 10.70 11.56
CA GLY A 77 20.49 9.30 11.75
C GLY A 77 19.29 8.36 11.59
N ILE A 78 19.20 7.34 12.44
CA ILE A 78 18.14 6.31 12.39
C ILE A 78 16.72 6.92 12.47
N PRO A 79 16.41 7.86 13.39
CA PRO A 79 15.12 8.56 13.41
C PRO A 79 14.78 9.25 12.09
N GLY A 80 15.77 9.85 11.42
CA GLY A 80 15.57 10.52 10.14
C GLY A 80 15.22 9.57 9.00
N VAL A 81 15.77 8.35 9.01
CA VAL A 81 15.38 7.31 8.05
C VAL A 81 13.94 6.85 8.27
N ILE A 82 13.52 6.70 9.54
CA ILE A 82 12.14 6.30 9.86
C ILE A 82 11.14 7.36 9.43
N LEU A 83 11.46 8.64 9.65
CA LEU A 83 10.62 9.78 9.24
C LEU A 83 10.69 10.07 7.74
N ALA A 84 11.75 9.70 7.04
CA ALA A 84 11.90 9.94 5.62
C ALA A 84 10.81 9.23 4.79
N LEU A 85 10.41 8.02 5.20
CA LEU A 85 9.41 7.22 4.48
C LEU A 85 8.01 7.87 4.48
N PRO A 86 7.40 8.24 5.61
CA PRO A 86 6.11 8.91 5.63
C PRO A 86 6.15 10.30 4.99
N VAL A 87 7.25 11.05 5.14
CA VAL A 87 7.41 12.36 4.48
C VAL A 87 7.47 12.20 2.97
N ALA A 88 8.27 11.27 2.46
CA ALA A 88 8.35 10.98 1.02
C ALA A 88 6.99 10.54 0.47
N ALA A 89 6.23 9.72 1.21
CA ALA A 89 4.87 9.33 0.85
C ALA A 89 3.87 10.50 0.78
N ALA A 90 4.02 11.51 1.65
CA ALA A 90 3.09 12.63 1.71
C ALA A 90 3.26 13.64 0.55
N ILE A 91 4.49 13.84 0.06
CA ILE A 91 4.81 14.84 -0.98
C ILE A 91 3.91 14.73 -2.24
N PRO A 92 3.80 13.59 -2.93
CA PRO A 92 3.00 13.49 -4.16
C PRO A 92 1.51 13.66 -3.90
N VAL A 93 1.02 13.26 -2.72
CA VAL A 93 -0.38 13.45 -2.32
C VAL A 93 -0.69 14.94 -2.23
N VAL A 94 0.20 15.71 -1.59
CA VAL A 94 0.05 17.17 -1.48
C VAL A 94 0.12 17.82 -2.87
N ILE A 95 1.06 17.41 -3.72
CA ILE A 95 1.20 17.96 -5.08
C ILE A 95 -0.08 17.74 -5.89
N ARG A 96 -0.62 16.52 -5.91
CA ARG A 96 -1.88 16.20 -6.61
C ARG A 96 -3.04 17.00 -6.05
N PHE A 97 -3.16 17.06 -4.73
CA PHE A 97 -4.22 17.81 -4.07
C PHE A 97 -4.21 19.29 -4.47
N VAL A 98 -3.04 19.92 -4.50
CA VAL A 98 -2.89 21.33 -4.92
C VAL A 98 -3.18 21.51 -6.41
N ALA A 99 -2.72 20.60 -7.26
CA ALA A 99 -2.98 20.64 -8.71
C ALA A 99 -4.49 20.57 -9.02
N GLU A 100 -5.21 19.62 -8.40
CA GLU A 100 -6.66 19.50 -8.54
C GLU A 100 -7.42 20.71 -7.96
N TRP A 101 -6.88 21.36 -6.94
CA TRP A 101 -7.47 22.57 -6.36
C TRP A 101 -7.41 23.75 -7.33
N ARG A 102 -6.31 23.85 -8.10
CA ARG A 102 -6.11 24.89 -9.11
C ARG A 102 -7.09 24.73 -10.27
N GLU A 103 -7.22 23.53 -10.83
CA GLU A 103 -8.10 23.23 -11.97
C GLU A 103 -9.59 23.51 -11.67
N ARG A 104 -10.05 23.25 -10.44
CA ARG A 104 -11.41 23.59 -9.98
C ARG A 104 -11.66 25.10 -9.87
N GLY A 105 -10.62 25.88 -9.58
CA GLY A 105 -10.69 27.34 -9.55
C GLY A 105 -10.86 27.95 -10.94
N GLU A 106 -10.23 27.36 -11.96
CA GLU A 106 -10.31 27.83 -13.36
C GLU A 106 -11.69 27.58 -14.01
N HIS A 107 -12.39 26.48 -13.68
CA HIS A 107 -13.72 26.15 -14.25
C HIS A 107 -14.90 26.90 -13.59
N SER A 108 -14.65 27.61 -12.48
CA SER A 108 -15.69 28.43 -11.82
C SER A 108 -15.80 29.84 -12.43
N GLY A 109 -14.94 30.18 -13.40
CA GLY A 109 -14.90 31.47 -14.08
C GLY A 109 -15.52 31.51 -15.48
N GLU A 110 -15.94 30.36 -16.03
CA GLU A 110 -16.63 30.34 -17.33
C GLU A 110 -18.10 30.75 -17.15
N PRO A 111 -18.58 31.83 -17.80
CA PRO A 111 -19.98 32.18 -17.74
C PRO A 111 -20.81 31.06 -18.36
N MET A 112 -21.84 30.63 -17.61
CA MET A 112 -22.79 29.62 -18.02
C MET A 112 -23.30 29.94 -19.44
N PRO A 113 -23.28 28.97 -20.40
CA PRO A 113 -23.84 29.21 -21.71
C PRO A 113 -25.32 29.53 -21.53
N LEU A 114 -25.71 30.76 -21.86
CA LEU A 114 -27.09 31.18 -21.84
C LEU A 114 -27.84 30.40 -22.94
N PRO A 115 -29.02 29.82 -22.62
CA PRO A 115 -29.82 29.06 -23.57
C PRO A 115 -30.31 29.89 -24.76
#